data_AF-A0A660TG20-F1
#
_entry.id   AF-A0A660TG20-F1
#
_cell.length_a   1.000
_cell.length_b   1.000
_cell.length_c   1.000
_cell.angle_alpha   90.00
_cell.angle_beta   90.00
_cell.angle_gamma   90.00
#
_symmetry.space_group_name_H-M   'P 1'
#
loop_
_entity.id
_entity.type
_entity.pdbx_description
1 polymer ?
#
loop_
_entity_poly.entity_id
_entity_poly.type
_entity_poly.pdbx_seq_one_letter_code
_entity_poly.pdbx_strand_id
1 'polypeptide(L)'
;MKDIKILLSELKGVISVSKIENTSKDRIIKLEKNYEKSGVVGLRNPGIKMVLQCDIVYAILKDTNFRQAPGSTVYMVEDLNIDDKKPDYTLTINTKSYSIIGEELINKKPPEDEEYMFISDDFILYPERRKGRSKKPAFFLIPPLKFFELEAVKETYNIKNIISVSPSTISDDYIRKQNNFSLRNDCATILIGFDKV
;
A
#
# COMPACT_ATOMS: atom_id res chain seq x y z
N MET A 1 3.54 -12.46 27.49
CA MET A 1 2.95 -11.97 26.23
C MET A 1 3.99 -12.14 25.14
N LYS A 2 3.63 -12.71 23.99
CA LYS A 2 4.55 -12.89 22.87
C LYS A 2 4.91 -11.50 22.32
N ASP A 3 6.12 -11.29 21.81
CA ASP A 3 6.49 -10.03 21.16
C ASP A 3 5.81 -9.95 19.78
N ILE A 4 5.31 -8.76 19.38
CA ILE A 4 4.75 -8.51 18.04
C ILE A 4 5.72 -8.95 16.95
N LYS A 5 7.04 -8.75 17.14
CA LYS A 5 8.05 -9.22 16.19
C LYS A 5 7.97 -10.73 15.99
N ILE A 6 7.78 -11.49 17.06
CA ILE A 6 7.67 -12.95 17.01
C ILE A 6 6.36 -13.35 16.32
N LEU A 7 5.24 -12.69 16.64
CA LEU A 7 3.96 -12.91 15.97
C LEU A 7 4.10 -12.72 14.44
N LEU A 8 4.72 -11.61 14.01
CA LEU A 8 4.95 -11.35 12.59
C LEU A 8 5.84 -12.40 11.94
N SER A 9 6.87 -12.88 12.64
CA SER A 9 7.82 -13.87 12.10
C SER A 9 7.23 -15.27 11.92
N GLU A 10 6.12 -15.58 12.58
CA GLU A 10 5.44 -16.87 12.48
C GLU A 10 4.34 -16.91 11.42
N LEU A 11 4.04 -15.77 10.79
CA LEU A 11 3.07 -15.73 9.71
C LEU A 11 3.59 -16.53 8.51
N LYS A 12 2.71 -17.33 7.92
CA LYS A 12 3.02 -18.12 6.72
C LYS A 12 3.57 -17.21 5.63
N GLY A 13 4.74 -17.58 5.08
CA GLY A 13 5.41 -16.86 4.01
C GLY A 13 6.23 -15.64 4.45
N VAL A 14 6.29 -15.34 5.75
CA VAL A 14 7.27 -14.38 6.28
C VAL A 14 8.61 -15.09 6.47
N ILE A 15 9.65 -14.51 5.87
CA ILE A 15 11.03 -15.01 5.91
C ILE A 15 11.82 -14.32 7.02
N SER A 16 11.61 -13.02 7.19
CA SER A 16 12.37 -12.21 8.14
C SER A 16 11.58 -10.99 8.58
N VAL A 17 11.83 -10.54 9.81
CA VAL A 17 11.21 -9.36 10.40
C VAL A 17 12.29 -8.50 11.05
N SER A 18 12.32 -7.22 10.72
CA SER A 18 13.24 -6.26 11.32
C SER A 18 12.51 -4.97 11.66
N LYS A 19 12.93 -4.32 12.74
CA LYS A 19 12.40 -3.01 13.11
C LYS A 19 13.10 -1.97 12.24
N ILE A 20 12.34 -1.02 11.71
CA ILE A 20 12.90 0.12 10.99
C ILE A 20 13.41 1.15 12.00
N GLU A 21 14.73 1.38 11.95
CA GLU A 21 15.37 2.42 12.76
C GLU A 21 15.00 3.82 12.28
N ASN A 22 14.92 4.77 13.22
CA ASN A 22 14.55 6.15 12.92
C ASN A 22 15.50 6.80 11.90
N THR A 23 16.79 6.46 11.95
CA THR A 23 17.80 6.95 11.00
C THR A 23 17.54 6.51 9.55
N SER A 24 16.79 5.42 9.34
CA SER A 24 16.44 4.93 8.00
C SER A 24 15.20 5.60 7.41
N LYS A 25 14.31 6.15 8.25
CA LYS A 25 13.00 6.67 7.83
C LYS A 25 13.12 7.79 6.79
N ASP A 26 13.98 8.77 7.04
CA ASP A 26 14.17 9.92 6.13
C ASP A 26 14.69 9.49 4.75
N ARG A 27 15.56 8.47 4.72
CA ARG A 27 16.09 7.95 3.47
C ARG A 27 15.00 7.26 2.66
N ILE A 28 14.16 6.44 3.30
CA ILE A 28 13.02 5.77 2.63
C ILE A 28 12.05 6.80 2.06
N ILE A 29 11.68 7.83 2.84
CA ILE A 29 10.80 8.92 2.36
C ILE A 29 11.37 9.62 1.12
N LYS A 30 12.68 9.89 1.12
CA LYS A 30 13.34 10.53 -0.02
C LYS A 30 13.34 9.63 -1.27
N LEU A 31 13.58 8.34 -1.10
CA LEU A 31 13.56 7.37 -2.20
C LEU A 31 12.16 7.28 -2.82
N GLU A 32 11.11 7.13 -2.00
CA GLU A 32 9.72 7.13 -2.49
C GLU A 32 9.36 8.41 -3.23
N LYS A 33 9.65 9.58 -2.65
CA LYS A 33 9.31 10.86 -3.28
C LYS A 33 9.98 11.05 -4.64
N ASN A 34 11.16 10.48 -4.83
CA ASN A 34 11.83 10.50 -6.12
C ASN A 34 11.18 9.50 -7.09
N TYR A 35 10.83 8.31 -6.61
CA TYR A 35 10.15 7.28 -7.39
C TYR A 35 8.79 7.76 -7.92
N GLU A 36 7.98 8.38 -7.06
CA GLU A 36 6.67 8.98 -7.41
C GLU A 36 6.73 10.00 -8.58
N LYS A 37 7.89 10.63 -8.79
CA LYS A 37 8.11 11.63 -9.83
C LYS A 37 8.75 11.10 -11.11
N SER A 38 9.14 9.83 -11.13
CA SER A 38 9.95 9.27 -12.22
C SER A 38 9.12 8.78 -13.42
N GLY A 39 7.83 8.52 -13.24
CA GLY A 39 6.94 8.00 -14.26
C GLY A 39 6.29 9.08 -15.14
N VAL A 40 5.89 8.69 -16.36
CA VAL A 40 5.09 9.52 -17.28
C VAL A 40 3.69 9.75 -16.73
N VAL A 41 3.08 8.68 -16.19
CA VAL A 41 1.84 8.76 -15.40
C VAL A 41 2.24 8.94 -13.94
N GLY A 42 1.60 9.89 -13.25
CA GLY A 42 1.89 10.13 -11.84
C GLY A 42 1.64 8.88 -10.99
N LEU A 43 2.43 8.71 -9.95
CA LEU A 43 2.26 7.67 -8.93
C LEU A 43 2.26 8.33 -7.55
N ARG A 44 1.39 7.88 -6.66
CA ARG A 44 1.37 8.31 -5.25
C ARG A 44 1.27 7.09 -4.34
N ASN A 45 2.12 7.04 -3.32
CA ASN A 45 2.11 6.02 -2.26
C ASN A 45 2.08 6.71 -0.89
N PRO A 46 0.97 7.38 -0.54
CA PRO A 46 0.87 8.14 0.72
C PRO A 46 1.08 7.24 1.96
N GLY A 47 0.84 5.93 1.83
CA GLY A 47 1.02 4.96 2.89
C GLY A 47 2.45 4.92 3.43
N ILE A 48 3.49 5.19 2.63
CA ILE A 48 4.87 5.17 3.12
C ILE A 48 5.13 6.29 4.12
N LYS A 49 4.67 7.52 3.82
CA LYS A 49 4.81 8.61 4.79
C LYS A 49 4.03 8.32 6.07
N MET A 50 2.82 7.78 5.92
CA MET A 50 1.96 7.48 7.06
C MET A 50 2.56 6.38 7.95
N VAL A 51 3.02 5.26 7.37
CA VAL A 51 3.58 4.14 8.14
C VAL A 51 4.86 4.55 8.88
N LEU A 52 5.71 5.38 8.26
CA LEU A 52 6.98 5.81 8.88
C LEU A 52 6.77 6.83 10.01
N GLN A 53 5.59 7.46 10.09
CA GLN A 53 5.21 8.34 11.19
C GLN A 53 4.74 7.60 12.44
N CYS A 54 4.46 6.29 12.34
CA CYS A 54 4.08 5.49 13.50
C CYS A 54 5.22 5.36 14.53
N ASP A 55 4.85 5.12 15.79
CA ASP A 55 5.78 4.90 16.91
C ASP A 55 6.71 3.71 16.63
N ILE A 56 6.13 2.60 16.15
CA ILE A 56 6.85 1.37 15.83
C ILE A 56 6.58 1.04 14.37
N VAL A 57 7.65 0.71 13.65
CA VAL A 57 7.60 0.25 12.26
C VAL A 57 8.44 -1.01 12.12
N TYR A 58 7.85 -2.05 11.56
CA TYR A 58 8.52 -3.26 11.14
C TYR A 58 8.55 -3.36 9.62
N ALA A 59 9.65 -3.85 9.08
CA ALA A 59 9.72 -4.42 7.75
C ALA A 59 9.62 -5.94 7.86
N ILE A 60 8.74 -6.53 7.06
CA ILE A 60 8.70 -7.98 6.85
C ILE A 60 9.20 -8.30 5.45
N LEU A 61 10.12 -9.26 5.33
CA LEU A 61 10.44 -9.89 4.06
C LEU A 61 9.53 -11.09 3.89
N LYS A 62 8.81 -11.16 2.77
CA LYS A 62 7.91 -12.26 2.46
C LYS A 62 8.21 -12.93 1.13
N ASP A 63 7.88 -14.21 1.00
CA ASP A 63 7.87 -14.94 -0.27
C ASP A 63 6.47 -14.94 -0.93
N THR A 64 6.28 -15.82 -1.91
CA THR A 64 5.02 -16.05 -2.63
C THR A 64 3.99 -16.85 -1.83
N ASN A 65 4.36 -17.46 -0.71
CA ASN A 65 3.44 -18.21 0.17
C ASN A 65 2.70 -17.30 1.16
N PHE A 66 3.11 -16.04 1.29
CA PHE A 66 2.40 -15.05 2.08
C PHE A 66 1.03 -14.78 1.47
N ARG A 67 0.03 -14.55 2.31
CA ARG A 67 -1.33 -14.30 1.85
C ARG A 67 -1.39 -13.18 0.81
N GLN A 68 -2.36 -13.27 -0.08
CA GLN A 68 -2.64 -12.19 -1.01
C GLN A 68 -3.17 -10.95 -0.28
N ALA A 69 -3.08 -9.81 -0.97
CA ALA A 69 -3.60 -8.56 -0.46
C ALA A 69 -5.12 -8.64 -0.24
N PRO A 70 -5.66 -7.95 0.78
CA PRO A 70 -7.08 -7.99 1.10
C PRO A 70 -7.97 -7.19 0.12
N GLY A 71 -7.36 -6.53 -0.88
CA GLY A 71 -8.01 -5.74 -1.92
C GLY A 71 -6.97 -5.29 -2.94
N SER A 72 -7.38 -4.49 -3.93
CA SER A 72 -6.50 -3.97 -4.97
C SER A 72 -5.32 -3.21 -4.34
N THR A 73 -4.10 -3.47 -4.81
CA THR A 73 -2.90 -2.80 -4.29
C THR A 73 -2.54 -1.57 -5.11
N VAL A 74 -3.13 -1.44 -6.30
CA VAL A 74 -3.00 -0.27 -7.17
C VAL A 74 -4.38 0.15 -7.68
N TYR A 75 -4.65 1.46 -7.62
CA TYR A 75 -5.80 2.09 -8.25
C TYR A 75 -5.33 3.14 -9.24
N MET A 76 -6.11 3.38 -10.29
CA MET A 76 -5.99 4.60 -11.10
C MET A 76 -7.11 5.53 -10.66
N VAL A 77 -6.74 6.75 -10.30
CA VAL A 77 -7.66 7.69 -9.64
C VAL A 77 -7.51 9.11 -10.15
N GLU A 78 -8.51 9.94 -9.83
CA GLU A 78 -8.48 11.39 -9.94
C GLU A 78 -8.70 12.02 -8.56
N ASP A 79 -8.07 13.17 -8.30
CA ASP A 79 -8.33 13.95 -7.07
C ASP A 79 -9.80 14.41 -7.05
N LEU A 80 -10.50 14.24 -5.92
CA LEU A 80 -11.83 14.81 -5.68
C LEU A 80 -11.70 16.11 -4.89
N ASN A 81 -12.26 17.18 -5.44
CA ASN A 81 -12.39 18.47 -4.76
C ASN A 81 -13.61 18.45 -3.83
N ILE A 82 -13.64 19.37 -2.85
CA ILE A 82 -14.75 19.49 -1.88
C ILE A 82 -16.09 19.75 -2.58
N ASP A 83 -16.06 20.52 -3.67
CA ASP A 83 -17.24 20.90 -4.44
C ASP A 83 -17.64 19.86 -5.49
N ASP A 84 -16.85 18.79 -5.67
CA ASP A 84 -17.24 17.71 -6.58
C ASP A 84 -18.39 16.91 -5.96
N LYS A 85 -19.43 16.62 -6.76
CA LYS A 85 -20.40 15.59 -6.38
C LYS A 85 -19.65 14.28 -6.17
N LYS A 86 -19.65 13.76 -4.93
CA LYS A 86 -18.98 12.50 -4.60
C LYS A 86 -19.59 11.36 -5.42
N PRO A 87 -18.81 10.69 -6.28
CA PRO A 87 -19.27 9.48 -6.95
C PRO A 87 -19.41 8.35 -5.94
N ASP A 88 -20.09 7.27 -6.32
CA ASP A 88 -20.21 6.08 -5.45
C ASP A 88 -18.86 5.36 -5.30
N TYR A 89 -17.99 5.47 -6.31
CA TYR A 89 -16.68 4.81 -6.37
C TYR A 89 -15.58 5.74 -5.88
N THR A 90 -15.42 5.82 -4.56
CA THR A 90 -14.40 6.66 -3.92
C THR A 90 -13.48 5.89 -3.00
N LEU A 91 -12.24 6.36 -2.94
CA LEU A 91 -11.25 5.93 -1.97
C LEU A 91 -10.84 7.14 -1.15
N THR A 92 -10.90 7.04 0.17
CA THR A 92 -10.40 8.08 1.08
C THR A 92 -9.17 7.58 1.81
N ILE A 93 -8.07 8.32 1.70
CA ILE A 93 -6.83 8.06 2.45
C ILE A 93 -6.55 9.30 3.28
N ASN A 94 -6.58 9.13 4.61
CA ASN A 94 -6.51 10.23 5.57
C ASN A 94 -7.64 11.25 5.30
N THR A 95 -7.32 12.51 4.98
CA THR A 95 -8.30 13.58 4.70
C THR A 95 -8.55 13.81 3.21
N LYS A 96 -7.91 13.04 2.32
CA LYS A 96 -8.04 13.19 0.87
C LYS A 96 -8.91 12.08 0.27
N SER A 97 -9.86 12.47 -0.57
CA SER A 97 -10.71 11.56 -1.32
C SER A 97 -10.32 11.54 -2.79
N TYR A 98 -10.50 10.38 -3.41
CA TYR A 98 -10.16 10.12 -4.79
C TYR A 98 -11.32 9.41 -5.49
N SER A 99 -11.57 9.73 -6.76
CA SER A 99 -12.50 8.98 -7.59
C SER A 99 -11.76 7.83 -8.25
N ILE A 100 -12.26 6.60 -8.08
CA ILE A 100 -11.67 5.40 -8.66
C ILE A 100 -12.12 5.28 -10.11
N ILE A 101 -11.17 5.27 -11.04
CA ILE A 101 -11.40 5.15 -12.50
C ILE A 101 -10.72 3.92 -13.09
N GLY A 102 -10.01 3.16 -12.27
CA GLY A 102 -9.42 1.89 -12.62
C GLY A 102 -8.81 1.23 -11.39
N GLU A 103 -8.59 -0.07 -11.47
CA GLU A 103 -8.05 -0.85 -10.37
C GLU A 103 -7.43 -2.16 -10.80
N GLU A 104 -6.53 -2.64 -9.95
CA GLU A 104 -5.98 -3.97 -10.03
C GLU A 104 -6.98 -5.03 -9.55
N LEU A 105 -7.04 -6.15 -10.24
CA LEU A 105 -7.88 -7.32 -9.97
C LEU A 105 -7.09 -8.38 -9.20
N ILE A 106 -7.08 -8.28 -7.88
CA ILE A 106 -6.51 -9.32 -7.01
C ILE A 106 -7.64 -10.22 -6.52
N ASN A 107 -7.60 -11.51 -6.91
CA ASN A 107 -8.58 -12.54 -6.51
C ASN A 107 -10.05 -12.18 -6.79
N LYS A 108 -10.29 -11.31 -7.75
CA LYS A 108 -11.63 -10.87 -8.12
C LYS A 108 -11.79 -10.88 -9.62
N LYS A 109 -13.01 -11.15 -10.06
CA LYS A 109 -13.40 -10.97 -11.45
C LYS A 109 -13.69 -9.49 -11.71
N PRO A 110 -13.60 -9.03 -12.97
CA PRO A 110 -14.16 -7.74 -13.36
C PRO A 110 -15.64 -7.63 -12.97
N PRO A 111 -16.18 -6.42 -12.77
CA PRO A 111 -17.61 -6.24 -12.51
C PRO A 111 -18.46 -6.69 -13.70
N GLU A 112 -19.66 -7.16 -13.41
CA GLU A 112 -20.64 -7.59 -14.42
C GLU A 112 -21.61 -6.47 -14.81
N ASP A 113 -21.72 -5.45 -13.96
CA ASP A 113 -22.70 -4.36 -14.00
C ASP A 113 -22.12 -3.02 -14.48
N GLU A 114 -20.87 -3.00 -14.93
CA GLU A 114 -20.21 -1.79 -15.41
C GLU A 114 -19.29 -2.06 -16.61
N GLU A 115 -19.21 -1.10 -17.53
CA GLU A 115 -18.28 -1.17 -18.66
C GLU A 115 -16.82 -1.01 -18.19
N TYR A 116 -15.96 -1.92 -18.61
CA TYR A 116 -14.53 -1.91 -18.30
C TYR A 116 -13.67 -2.27 -19.51
N MET A 117 -12.40 -1.91 -19.43
CA MET A 117 -11.37 -2.34 -20.39
C MET A 117 -10.11 -2.79 -19.66
N PHE A 118 -9.50 -3.88 -20.12
CA PHE A 118 -8.19 -4.32 -19.64
C PHE A 118 -7.09 -3.42 -20.20
N ILE A 119 -6.13 -3.05 -19.35
CA ILE A 119 -4.86 -2.42 -19.76
C ILE A 119 -3.64 -3.30 -19.44
N SER A 120 -3.82 -4.31 -18.60
CA SER A 120 -2.93 -5.46 -18.37
C SER A 120 -3.79 -6.68 -17.98
N ASP A 121 -3.16 -7.84 -17.77
CA ASP A 121 -3.83 -9.08 -17.36
C ASP A 121 -4.64 -8.93 -16.06
N ASP A 122 -4.21 -8.03 -15.19
CA ASP A 122 -4.68 -7.83 -13.84
C ASP A 122 -5.15 -6.39 -13.55
N PHE A 123 -5.27 -5.52 -14.55
CA PHE A 123 -5.69 -4.14 -14.33
C PHE A 123 -6.74 -3.70 -15.33
N ILE A 124 -7.83 -3.12 -14.81
CA ILE A 124 -8.94 -2.60 -15.59
C ILE A 124 -9.14 -1.09 -15.41
N LEU A 125 -9.65 -0.44 -16.44
CA LEU A 125 -10.16 0.93 -16.41
C LEU A 125 -11.68 0.93 -16.59
N TYR A 126 -12.31 1.97 -16.06
CA TYR A 126 -13.75 2.23 -16.15
C TYR A 126 -14.00 3.50 -16.98
N PRO A 127 -14.18 3.40 -18.31
CA PRO A 127 -14.30 4.56 -19.19
C PRO A 127 -15.46 5.49 -18.80
N GLU A 128 -16.63 4.92 -18.49
CA GLU A 128 -17.84 5.68 -18.17
C GLU A 128 -17.69 6.51 -16.88
N ARG A 129 -16.87 6.06 -15.92
CA ARG A 129 -16.60 6.86 -14.70
C ARG A 129 -15.95 8.20 -15.04
N ARG A 130 -15.21 8.33 -16.16
CA ARG A 130 -14.54 9.58 -16.57
C ARG A 130 -15.35 10.43 -17.54
N LYS A 131 -16.57 10.03 -17.90
CA LYS A 131 -17.40 10.77 -18.86
C LYS A 131 -17.65 12.20 -18.37
N GLY A 132 -17.35 13.18 -19.21
CA GLY A 132 -17.43 14.60 -18.85
C GLY A 132 -16.31 15.10 -17.90
N ARG A 133 -15.35 14.25 -17.51
CA ARG A 133 -14.23 14.57 -16.59
C ARG A 133 -12.85 14.40 -17.22
N SER A 134 -12.77 14.24 -18.54
CA SER A 134 -11.54 13.90 -19.29
C SER A 134 -10.35 14.87 -19.12
N LYS A 135 -10.59 16.09 -18.62
CA LYS A 135 -9.54 17.09 -18.38
C LYS A 135 -8.87 16.97 -17.00
N LYS A 136 -9.42 16.18 -16.07
CA LYS A 136 -8.79 15.95 -14.76
C LYS A 136 -7.63 14.96 -14.92
N PRO A 137 -6.40 15.30 -14.46
CA PRO A 137 -5.28 14.37 -14.56
C PRO A 137 -5.54 13.15 -13.68
N ALA A 138 -5.27 11.97 -14.24
CA ALA A 138 -5.31 10.71 -13.54
C ALA A 138 -3.90 10.28 -13.13
N PHE A 139 -3.81 9.52 -12.04
CA PHE A 139 -2.55 8.97 -11.54
C PHE A 139 -2.79 7.62 -10.86
N PHE A 140 -1.74 6.82 -10.74
CA PHE A 140 -1.75 5.61 -9.94
C PHE A 140 -1.63 5.94 -8.45
N LEU A 141 -2.39 5.23 -7.65
CA LEU A 141 -2.42 5.37 -6.21
C LEU A 141 -2.23 3.98 -5.57
N ILE A 142 -1.17 3.84 -4.79
CA ILE A 142 -0.92 2.68 -3.93
C ILE A 142 -1.48 3.02 -2.55
N PRO A 143 -2.59 2.42 -2.11
CA PRO A 143 -3.16 2.70 -0.81
C PRO A 143 -2.45 1.91 0.30
N PRO A 144 -2.48 2.40 1.55
CA PRO A 144 -2.25 1.54 2.68
C PRO A 144 -3.34 0.45 2.75
N LEU A 145 -2.96 -0.75 3.15
CA LEU A 145 -3.83 -1.91 3.27
C LEU A 145 -3.97 -2.32 4.73
N LYS A 146 -5.08 -3.02 5.03
CA LYS A 146 -5.32 -3.60 6.35
C LYS A 146 -4.35 -4.75 6.61
N PHE A 147 -3.91 -4.86 7.86
CA PHE A 147 -3.12 -5.98 8.35
C PHE A 147 -3.89 -6.76 9.40
N PHE A 148 -4.73 -7.68 8.94
CA PHE A 148 -5.74 -8.36 9.78
C PHE A 148 -5.15 -9.09 10.97
N GLU A 149 -3.94 -9.61 10.85
CA GLU A 149 -3.24 -10.35 11.91
C GLU A 149 -2.93 -9.47 13.12
N LEU A 150 -2.61 -8.18 12.90
CA LEU A 150 -2.42 -7.23 13.99
C LEU A 150 -3.73 -6.61 14.45
N GLU A 151 -4.69 -6.38 13.54
CA GLU A 151 -6.03 -5.89 13.92
C GLU A 151 -6.73 -6.86 14.88
N ALA A 152 -6.57 -8.17 14.67
CA ALA A 152 -7.16 -9.22 15.51
C ALA A 152 -6.61 -9.26 16.95
N VAL A 153 -5.44 -8.67 17.19
CA VAL A 153 -4.76 -8.70 18.49
C VAL A 153 -4.50 -7.31 19.08
N LYS A 154 -5.02 -6.25 18.45
CA LYS A 154 -4.64 -4.87 18.80
C LYS A 154 -4.93 -4.49 20.25
N GLU A 155 -6.04 -4.98 20.82
CA GLU A 155 -6.41 -4.76 22.23
C GLU A 155 -5.46 -5.52 23.16
N THR A 156 -5.09 -6.75 22.80
CA THR A 156 -4.14 -7.57 23.57
C THR A 156 -2.76 -6.92 23.66
N TYR A 157 -2.34 -6.26 22.58
CA TYR A 157 -1.04 -5.60 22.49
C TYR A 157 -1.08 -4.10 22.81
N ASN A 158 -2.25 -3.55 23.10
CA ASN A 158 -2.47 -2.12 23.37
C ASN A 158 -1.87 -1.23 22.25
N ILE A 159 -2.22 -1.55 21.00
CA ILE A 159 -1.76 -0.83 19.79
C ILE A 159 -2.95 -0.29 18.99
N LYS A 160 -2.69 0.77 18.21
CA LYS A 160 -3.68 1.42 17.32
C LYS A 160 -3.02 1.90 16.03
N ASN A 161 -3.82 2.46 15.12
CA ASN A 161 -3.36 3.08 13.87
C ASN A 161 -2.47 2.14 13.03
N ILE A 162 -2.91 0.88 12.88
CA ILE A 162 -2.14 -0.12 12.13
C ILE A 162 -2.19 0.22 10.64
N ILE A 163 -1.02 0.40 10.04
CA ILE A 163 -0.83 0.74 8.63
C ILE A 163 0.09 -0.31 8.02
N SER A 164 -0.30 -0.87 6.87
CA SER A 164 0.56 -1.73 6.07
C SER A 164 0.69 -1.19 4.65
N VAL A 165 1.90 -1.18 4.10
CA VAL A 165 2.16 -0.62 2.77
C VAL A 165 3.36 -1.31 2.10
N SER A 166 3.27 -1.48 0.79
CA SER A 166 4.38 -1.95 -0.04
C SER A 166 5.25 -0.75 -0.47
N PRO A 167 6.57 -0.77 -0.23
CA PRO A 167 7.49 0.24 -0.76
C PRO A 167 7.69 0.08 -2.27
N SER A 168 8.18 1.14 -2.94
CA SER A 168 8.70 1.03 -4.30
C SER A 168 9.92 0.10 -4.36
N THR A 169 10.25 -0.41 -5.55
CA THR A 169 11.42 -1.28 -5.75
C THR A 169 12.72 -0.67 -5.22
N ILE A 170 12.93 0.64 -5.41
CA ILE A 170 14.16 1.31 -4.95
C ILE A 170 14.21 1.37 -3.41
N SER A 171 13.07 1.62 -2.77
CA SER A 171 12.96 1.59 -1.31
C SER A 171 13.05 0.17 -0.75
N ASP A 172 12.46 -0.82 -1.42
CA ASP A 172 12.57 -2.25 -1.09
C ASP A 172 14.04 -2.68 -1.04
N ASP A 173 14.80 -2.40 -2.11
CA ASP A 173 16.23 -2.71 -2.18
C ASP A 173 17.02 -2.06 -1.04
N TYR A 174 16.72 -0.79 -0.73
CA TYR A 174 17.35 -0.08 0.38
C TYR A 174 17.04 -0.74 1.71
N ILE A 175 15.75 -0.99 2.00
CA ILE A 175 15.30 -1.62 3.24
C ILE A 175 15.94 -2.99 3.40
N ARG A 176 15.98 -3.79 2.33
CA ARG A 176 16.56 -5.13 2.37
C ARG A 176 18.05 -5.12 2.69
N LYS A 177 18.80 -4.23 2.04
CA LYS A 177 20.23 -4.03 2.32
C LYS A 177 20.49 -3.57 3.75
N GLN A 178 19.72 -2.61 4.25
CA GLN A 178 19.90 -2.12 5.63
C GLN A 178 19.58 -3.17 6.70
N ASN A 179 18.67 -4.10 6.42
CA ASN A 179 18.21 -5.10 7.37
C ASN A 179 18.81 -6.49 7.15
N ASN A 180 19.81 -6.63 6.26
CA ASN A 180 20.39 -7.91 5.86
C ASN A 180 19.34 -8.94 5.40
N PHE A 181 18.27 -8.47 4.78
CA PHE A 181 17.27 -9.34 4.17
C PHE A 181 17.80 -9.93 2.88
N SER A 182 17.33 -11.13 2.55
CA SER A 182 17.63 -11.79 1.28
C SER A 182 17.31 -10.87 0.10
N LEU A 183 18.18 -10.87 -0.92
CA LEU A 183 18.03 -10.10 -2.18
C LEU A 183 17.44 -10.93 -3.33
N ARG A 184 16.86 -12.11 -3.04
CA ARG A 184 16.19 -12.93 -4.08
C ARG A 184 14.99 -12.21 -4.70
N ASN A 185 14.78 -12.40 -6.00
CA ASN A 185 13.72 -11.72 -6.76
C ASN A 185 12.30 -12.27 -6.46
N ASP A 186 12.19 -13.42 -5.81
CA ASP A 186 10.92 -14.04 -5.38
C ASP A 186 10.42 -13.50 -4.03
N CYS A 187 11.12 -12.51 -3.46
CA CYS A 187 10.81 -11.90 -2.17
C CYS A 187 10.47 -10.43 -2.32
N ALA A 188 9.57 -9.93 -1.47
CA ALA A 188 9.23 -8.52 -1.39
C ALA A 188 9.09 -8.06 0.07
N THR A 189 9.36 -6.79 0.33
CA THR A 189 9.14 -6.20 1.66
C THR A 189 7.75 -5.61 1.80
N ILE A 190 7.16 -5.73 2.98
CA ILE A 190 6.00 -4.92 3.41
C ILE A 190 6.43 -4.15 4.66
N LEU A 191 6.11 -2.86 4.72
CA LEU A 191 6.21 -2.06 5.93
C LEU A 191 4.91 -2.14 6.72
N ILE A 192 5.02 -2.32 8.03
CA ILE A 192 3.91 -2.38 8.97
C ILE A 192 4.21 -1.43 10.12
N GLY A 193 3.35 -0.44 10.34
CA GLY A 193 3.50 0.58 11.37
C GLY A 193 2.28 0.60 12.27
N PHE A 194 2.47 0.95 13.54
CA PHE A 194 1.41 1.14 14.52
C PHE A 194 1.89 2.00 15.69
N ASP A 195 0.93 2.58 16.41
CA ASP A 195 1.18 3.42 17.59
C ASP A 195 0.86 2.64 18.86
N LYS A 196 1.56 2.97 19.94
CA LYS A 196 1.18 2.48 21.27
C LYS A 196 -0.02 3.29 21.78
N VAL A 197 -0.91 2.63 22.51
CA VAL A 197 -2.02 3.29 23.21
C VAL A 197 -1.56 3.82 24.56
#